data_AF-A0A0C9XFG5-F1
#
_entry.id   AF-A0A0C9XFG5-F1
#
_cell.length_a   1.000
_cell.length_b   1.000
_cell.length_c   1.000
_cell.angle_alpha   90.00
_cell.angle_beta   90.00
_cell.angle_gamma   90.00
#
_symmetry.space_group_name_H-M   'P 1'
#
loop_
_entity.id
_entity.type
_entity.pdbx_description
1 polymer ?
#
loop_
_entity_poly.entity_id
_entity_poly.type
_entity_poly.pdbx_seq_one_letter_code
_entity_poly.pdbx_strand_id
1 'polypeptide(L)'
;MFSALQDNQEIKSSVWMIILSIIPSDLVRTGALLLGGTIVISHIVHAIRPRDLMDKLQMRLLHAEEKRKALKATIDSGIMVEADANFIEQIERRFRRLRYNVFALQERTLLASGLLQEIQAVRRGQSFEIYKCLEDVKALEKELEIHRATVMKNRYYWWR
;
A
#
# COMPACT_ATOMS: atom_id res chain seq x y z
N MET A 1 -55.00 24.54 -15.39
CA MET A 1 -53.53 24.55 -15.30
C MET A 1 -52.92 23.19 -14.92
N PHE A 2 -53.63 22.29 -14.22
CA PHE A 2 -53.12 20.94 -13.89
C PHE A 2 -52.98 19.99 -15.11
N SER A 3 -53.81 20.13 -16.15
CA SER A 3 -53.81 19.23 -17.32
C SER A 3 -52.52 19.29 -18.15
N ALA A 4 -51.95 20.49 -18.36
CA ALA A 4 -50.75 20.66 -19.19
C ALA A 4 -49.44 20.15 -18.54
N LEU A 5 -49.42 20.01 -17.21
CA LEU A 5 -48.30 19.40 -16.48
C LEU A 5 -48.39 17.88 -16.49
N GLN A 6 -49.61 17.33 -16.44
CA GLN A 6 -49.88 15.90 -16.48
C GLN A 6 -49.59 15.32 -17.87
N ASP A 7 -49.97 16.03 -18.94
CA ASP A 7 -49.64 15.65 -20.32
C ASP A 7 -48.13 15.61 -20.56
N ASN A 8 -47.37 16.57 -20.04
CA ASN A 8 -45.90 16.59 -20.16
C ASN A 8 -45.24 15.45 -19.38
N GLN A 9 -45.84 15.01 -18.27
CA GLN A 9 -45.33 13.91 -17.45
C GLN A 9 -45.61 12.55 -18.12
N GLU A 10 -46.80 12.39 -18.69
CA GLU A 10 -47.19 11.19 -19.45
C GLU A 10 -46.39 11.03 -20.75
N ILE A 11 -46.13 12.14 -21.47
CA ILE A 11 -45.28 12.14 -22.65
C ILE A 11 -43.83 11.78 -22.27
N LYS A 12 -43.28 12.35 -21.19
CA LYS A 12 -41.95 11.97 -20.69
C LYS A 12 -41.89 10.49 -20.33
N SER A 13 -42.87 9.99 -19.59
CA SER A 13 -42.95 8.59 -19.16
C SER A 13 -43.00 7.62 -20.36
N SER A 14 -43.84 7.95 -21.35
CA SER A 14 -43.99 7.16 -22.57
C SER A 14 -42.72 7.13 -23.41
N VAL A 15 -42.04 8.28 -23.54
CA VAL A 15 -40.75 8.38 -24.24
C VAL A 15 -39.67 7.56 -23.52
N TRP A 16 -39.61 7.59 -22.19
CA TRP A 16 -38.67 6.76 -21.42
C TRP A 16 -38.95 5.26 -21.57
N MET A 17 -40.21 4.83 -21.60
CA MET A 17 -40.56 3.43 -21.84
C MET A 17 -40.16 2.95 -23.24
N ILE A 18 -40.35 3.79 -24.28
CA ILE A 18 -39.93 3.45 -25.64
C ILE A 18 -38.41 3.31 -25.72
N ILE A 19 -37.67 4.25 -25.15
CA ILE A 19 -36.19 4.20 -25.11
C ILE A 19 -35.71 2.94 -24.37
N LEU A 20 -36.31 2.60 -23.22
CA LEU A 20 -35.96 1.39 -22.46
C LEU A 20 -36.35 0.09 -23.20
N SER A 21 -37.42 0.10 -24.00
CA SER A 21 -37.86 -1.07 -24.78
C SER A 21 -36.98 -1.38 -26.00
N ILE A 22 -36.27 -0.38 -26.52
CA ILE A 22 -35.36 -0.52 -27.68
C ILE A 22 -34.01 -1.08 -27.25
N ILE A 23 -33.63 -0.89 -25.98
CA ILE A 23 -32.34 -1.36 -25.46
C ILE A 23 -32.45 -2.88 -25.23
N PRO A 24 -31.65 -3.71 -25.93
CA PRO A 24 -31.67 -5.14 -25.71
C PRO A 24 -31.34 -5.47 -24.25
N SER A 25 -32.07 -6.41 -23.67
CA SER A 25 -31.80 -6.92 -22.31
C SER A 25 -30.33 -7.30 -22.11
N ASP A 26 -29.69 -7.83 -23.16
CA ASP A 26 -28.27 -8.17 -23.15
C ASP A 26 -27.35 -6.94 -23.04
N LEU A 27 -27.75 -5.79 -23.58
CA LEU A 27 -26.98 -4.55 -23.49
C LEU A 27 -27.04 -3.95 -22.07
N VAL A 28 -28.20 -4.02 -21.41
CA VAL A 28 -28.36 -3.61 -20.00
C VAL A 28 -27.54 -4.53 -19.10
N ARG A 29 -27.60 -5.84 -19.34
CA ARG A 29 -26.85 -6.84 -18.56
C ARG A 29 -25.35 -6.69 -18.74
N THR A 30 -24.89 -6.48 -19.98
CA THR A 30 -23.47 -6.26 -20.29
C THR A 30 -22.99 -4.92 -19.74
N GLY A 31 -23.81 -3.86 -19.82
CA GLY A 31 -23.52 -2.56 -19.22
C GLY A 31 -23.41 -2.62 -17.70
N ALA A 32 -24.31 -3.35 -17.03
CA ALA A 32 -24.26 -3.55 -15.58
C ALA A 32 -23.03 -4.36 -15.15
N LEU A 33 -22.66 -5.41 -15.90
CA LEU A 33 -21.44 -6.18 -15.67
C LEU A 33 -20.18 -5.33 -15.87
N LEU A 34 -20.15 -4.49 -16.91
CA LEU A 34 -19.04 -3.57 -17.18
C LEU A 34 -18.91 -2.53 -16.07
N LEU A 35 -20.00 -1.87 -15.70
CA LEU A 35 -20.01 -0.88 -14.62
C LEU A 35 -19.58 -1.51 -13.28
N GLY A 36 -20.16 -2.66 -12.92
CA GLY A 36 -19.77 -3.40 -11.72
C GLY A 36 -18.29 -3.79 -11.72
N GLY A 37 -17.79 -4.29 -12.86
CA GLY A 37 -16.37 -4.59 -13.06
C GLY A 37 -15.48 -3.36 -12.90
N THR A 38 -15.86 -2.22 -13.48
CA THR A 38 -15.08 -0.96 -13.36
C THR A 38 -15.05 -0.41 -11.94
N ILE A 39 -16.13 -0.56 -11.17
CA ILE A 39 -16.16 -0.13 -9.76
C ILE A 39 -15.20 -0.98 -8.94
N VAL A 40 -15.22 -2.30 -9.12
CA VAL A 40 -14.32 -3.23 -8.42
C VAL A 40 -12.86 -2.95 -8.78
N ILE A 41 -12.56 -2.81 -10.07
CA ILE A 41 -11.19 -2.50 -10.54
C ILE A 41 -10.75 -1.14 -10.03
N SER A 42 -11.61 -0.12 -10.07
CA SER A 42 -11.32 1.21 -9.54
C SER A 42 -11.02 1.18 -8.04
N HIS A 43 -11.80 0.42 -7.27
CA HIS A 43 -11.57 0.23 -5.83
C HIS A 43 -10.24 -0.48 -5.54
N ILE A 44 -9.90 -1.50 -6.32
CA ILE A 44 -8.63 -2.23 -6.20
C ILE A 44 -7.46 -1.30 -6.55
N VAL A 45 -7.58 -0.54 -7.63
CA VAL A 45 -6.57 0.44 -8.05
C VAL A 45 -6.39 1.53 -6.98
N HIS A 46 -7.47 1.99 -6.36
CA HIS A 46 -7.40 2.94 -5.25
C HIS A 46 -6.75 2.35 -4.00
N ALA A 47 -7.02 1.09 -3.65
CA ALA A 47 -6.37 0.42 -2.52
C ALA A 47 -4.87 0.13 -2.77
N ILE A 48 -4.49 0.03 -4.05
CA ILE A 48 -3.13 -0.30 -4.51
C ILE A 48 -2.42 0.99 -5.00
N ARG A 49 -2.93 2.16 -4.64
CA ARG A 49 -2.42 3.44 -5.10
C ARG A 49 -0.94 3.59 -4.68
N PRO A 50 -0.01 3.76 -5.65
CA PRO A 50 1.43 3.77 -5.36
C PRO A 50 1.82 4.83 -4.32
N ARG A 51 1.19 6.00 -4.34
CA ARG A 51 1.42 7.07 -3.35
C ARG A 51 1.09 6.65 -1.93
N ASP A 52 -0.13 6.14 -1.71
CA ASP A 52 -0.58 5.75 -0.37
C ASP A 52 0.29 4.59 0.18
N LEU A 53 0.68 3.65 -0.69
CA LEU A 53 1.60 2.58 -0.34
C LEU A 53 3.01 3.10 -0.04
N MET A 54 3.47 4.11 -0.77
CA MET A 54 4.77 4.73 -0.58
C MET A 54 4.85 5.50 0.74
N ASP A 55 3.83 6.28 1.08
CA ASP A 55 3.77 6.98 2.38
C ASP A 55 3.81 5.97 3.54
N LYS A 56 3.07 4.87 3.40
CA LYS A 56 3.11 3.76 4.38
C LYS A 56 4.49 3.10 4.47
N LEU A 57 5.16 2.90 3.33
CA LEU A 57 6.51 2.34 3.27
C LEU A 57 7.52 3.28 3.95
N GLN A 58 7.44 4.59 3.70
CA GLN A 58 8.31 5.59 4.33
C GLN A 58 8.13 5.62 5.84
N MET A 59 6.89 5.67 6.32
CA MET A 59 6.60 5.65 7.76
C MET A 59 7.16 4.41 8.44
N ARG A 60 7.01 3.23 7.81
CA ARG A 60 7.59 1.98 8.34
C ARG A 60 9.11 1.97 8.28
N LEU A 61 9.72 2.51 7.22
CA LEU A 61 11.17 2.61 7.13
C LEU A 61 11.74 3.49 8.26
N LEU A 62 11.08 4.62 8.57
CA LEU A 62 11.46 5.49 9.68
C LEU A 62 11.36 4.76 11.02
N HIS A 63 10.24 4.09 11.28
CA HIS A 63 10.06 3.30 12.49
C HIS A 63 11.09 2.17 12.64
N ALA A 64 11.42 1.48 11.54
CA ALA A 64 12.49 0.48 11.52
C ALA A 64 13.87 1.12 11.80
N GLU A 65 14.12 2.33 11.28
CA GLU A 65 15.35 3.09 11.57
C GLU A 65 15.47 3.42 13.05
N GLU A 66 14.37 3.86 13.66
CA GLU A 66 14.29 4.19 15.09
C GLU A 66 14.55 2.94 15.95
N LYS A 67 13.89 1.82 15.65
CA LYS A 67 14.13 0.53 16.34
C LYS A 67 15.61 0.12 16.26
N ARG A 68 16.22 0.26 15.08
CA ARG A 68 17.64 -0.02 14.89
C ARG A 68 18.54 0.93 15.70
N LYS A 69 18.25 2.23 15.71
CA LYS A 69 19.01 3.22 16.50
C LYS A 69 18.92 2.93 17.99
N ALA A 70 17.73 2.60 18.50
CA ALA A 70 17.53 2.21 19.89
C ALA A 70 18.32 0.94 20.25
N LEU A 71 18.31 -0.07 19.36
CA LEU A 71 19.13 -1.27 19.52
C LEU A 71 20.62 -0.92 19.61
N LYS A 72 21.12 -0.09 18.69
CA LYS A 72 22.52 0.36 18.70
C LYS A 72 22.88 1.10 19.99
N ALA A 73 22.04 2.01 20.45
CA ALA A 73 22.26 2.71 21.73
C ALA A 73 22.30 1.75 22.94
N THR A 74 21.51 0.66 22.89
CA THR A 74 21.51 -0.37 23.94
C THR A 74 22.80 -1.21 23.91
N ILE A 75 23.37 -1.42 22.72
CA ILE A 75 24.66 -2.10 22.54
C ILE A 75 25.80 -1.19 23.01
N ASP A 76 25.82 0.06 22.54
CA ASP A 76 26.86 1.06 22.87
C ASP A 76 26.89 1.38 24.37
N SER A 77 25.75 1.33 25.06
CA SER A 77 25.65 1.50 26.52
C SER A 77 26.07 0.27 27.33
N GLY A 78 26.50 -0.81 26.67
CA GLY A 78 26.91 -2.05 27.33
C GLY A 78 25.77 -2.85 27.95
N ILE A 79 24.51 -2.51 27.64
CA ILE A 79 23.33 -3.25 28.10
C ILE A 79 23.15 -4.52 27.24
N MET A 80 23.58 -4.48 25.97
CA MET A 80 23.58 -5.59 25.01
C MET A 80 25.00 -5.85 24.46
N VAL A 81 25.97 -6.12 25.33
CA VAL A 81 27.38 -6.42 24.95
C VAL A 81 27.50 -7.67 24.06
N GLU A 82 26.56 -8.61 24.16
CA GLU A 82 26.55 -9.86 23.37
C GLU A 82 25.97 -9.72 21.96
N ALA A 83 25.63 -8.52 21.48
CA ALA A 83 25.18 -8.38 20.11
C ALA A 83 26.33 -8.73 19.13
N ASP A 84 26.12 -9.79 18.34
CA ASP A 84 27.11 -10.26 17.36
C ASP A 84 27.46 -9.14 16.36
N ALA A 85 28.74 -8.81 16.25
CA ALA A 85 29.23 -7.81 15.31
C ALA A 85 28.81 -8.14 13.86
N ASN A 86 28.75 -9.43 13.50
CA ASN A 86 28.27 -9.88 12.20
C ASN A 86 26.78 -9.56 12.00
N PHE A 87 25.97 -9.71 13.03
CA PHE A 87 24.54 -9.39 12.98
C PHE A 87 24.31 -7.89 12.78
N ILE A 88 25.03 -7.04 13.52
CA ILE A 88 24.95 -5.58 13.39
C ILE A 88 25.33 -5.16 11.97
N GLU A 89 26.44 -5.69 11.45
CA GLU A 89 26.90 -5.37 10.10
C GLU A 89 25.91 -5.84 9.02
N GLN A 90 25.37 -7.06 9.17
CA GLN A 90 24.38 -7.61 8.25
C GLN A 90 23.11 -6.75 8.21
N ILE A 91 22.59 -6.34 9.38
CA ILE A 91 21.43 -5.46 9.47
C ILE A 91 21.72 -4.10 8.86
N GLU A 92 22.89 -3.51 9.10
CA GLU A 92 23.25 -2.23 8.50
C GLU A 92 23.29 -2.31 6.97
N ARG A 93 23.89 -3.38 6.42
CA ARG A 93 23.92 -3.63 4.98
C ARG A 93 22.52 -3.84 4.40
N ARG A 94 21.62 -4.56 5.09
CA ARG A 94 20.22 -4.73 4.64
C ARG A 94 19.46 -3.41 4.68
N PHE A 95 19.59 -2.65 5.76
CA PHE A 95 18.93 -1.36 5.92
C PHE A 95 19.38 -0.36 4.84
N ARG A 96 20.68 -0.30 4.56
CA ARG A 96 21.23 0.57 3.50
C ARG A 96 20.65 0.23 2.12
N ARG A 97 20.54 -1.06 1.80
CA ARG A 97 19.90 -1.55 0.56
C ARG A 97 18.42 -1.16 0.50
N LEU A 98 17.67 -1.36 1.59
CA LEU A 98 16.26 -0.98 1.65
C LEU A 98 16.07 0.52 1.46
N ARG A 99 16.86 1.35 2.15
CA ARG A 99 16.80 2.80 2.01
C ARG A 99 17.07 3.25 0.57
N TYR A 100 18.04 2.63 -0.12
CA TYR A 100 18.28 2.90 -1.53
C TYR A 100 17.07 2.52 -2.41
N ASN A 101 16.51 1.33 -2.22
CA ASN A 101 15.34 0.88 -2.97
C ASN A 101 14.12 1.77 -2.74
N VAL A 102 13.85 2.16 -1.48
CA VAL A 102 12.78 3.08 -1.13
C VAL A 102 12.97 4.43 -1.79
N PHE A 103 14.20 4.97 -1.80
CA PHE A 103 14.49 6.25 -2.45
C PHE A 103 14.26 6.18 -3.97
N ALA A 104 14.72 5.11 -4.62
CA ALA A 104 14.49 4.90 -6.05
C ALA A 104 12.99 4.74 -6.39
N LEU A 105 12.23 4.04 -5.53
CA LEU A 105 10.78 3.93 -5.71
C LEU A 105 10.06 5.25 -5.44
N GLN A 106 10.51 6.04 -4.47
CA GLN A 106 9.96 7.36 -4.17
C GLN A 106 10.11 8.30 -5.37
N GLU A 107 11.30 8.35 -5.96
CA GLU A 107 11.57 9.16 -7.15
C GLU A 107 10.63 8.77 -8.31
N ARG A 108 10.51 7.46 -8.59
CA ARG A 108 9.57 6.95 -9.61
C ARG A 108 8.11 7.31 -9.31
N THR A 109 7.71 7.27 -8.04
CA THR A 109 6.34 7.59 -7.62
C THR A 109 6.05 9.09 -7.75
N LEU A 110 7.03 9.95 -7.47
CA LEU A 110 6.94 11.40 -7.66
C LEU A 110 6.87 11.78 -9.15
N LEU A 111 7.64 11.10 -10.00
CA LEU A 111 7.61 11.29 -11.45
C LEU A 111 6.30 10.81 -12.09
N ALA A 112 5.59 9.86 -11.47
CA ALA A 112 4.27 9.38 -11.90
C ALA A 112 3.12 10.24 -11.33
N SER A 113 3.29 11.57 -11.30
CA SER A 113 2.34 12.48 -10.66
C SER A 113 1.15 12.88 -11.52
N GLY A 114 0.07 12.10 -11.46
CA GLY A 114 -1.22 12.41 -12.08
C GLY A 114 -2.13 11.19 -12.19
N LEU A 115 -3.46 11.38 -12.24
CA LEU A 115 -4.42 10.26 -12.16
C LEU A 115 -4.18 9.18 -13.24
N LEU A 116 -3.94 9.58 -14.49
CA LEU A 116 -3.64 8.65 -15.60
C LEU A 116 -2.27 7.97 -15.44
N GLN A 117 -1.26 8.71 -15.01
CA GLN A 117 0.10 8.19 -14.80
C GLN A 117 0.15 7.21 -13.63
N GLU A 118 -0.68 7.46 -12.61
CA GLU A 118 -0.82 6.61 -11.43
C GLU A 118 -1.55 5.30 -11.74
N ILE A 119 -2.63 5.35 -12.55
CA ILE A 119 -3.27 4.14 -13.08
C ILE A 119 -2.27 3.34 -13.93
N GLN A 120 -1.46 4.03 -14.74
CA GLN A 120 -0.42 3.37 -15.54
C GLN A 120 0.69 2.78 -14.67
N ALA A 121 1.08 3.45 -13.59
CA ALA A 121 2.03 2.95 -12.60
C ALA A 121 1.53 1.67 -11.90
N VAL A 122 0.26 1.63 -11.50
CA VAL A 122 -0.37 0.41 -10.96
C VAL A 122 -0.32 -0.72 -11.99
N ARG A 123 -0.69 -0.43 -13.25
CA ARG A 123 -0.65 -1.43 -14.34
C ARG A 123 0.77 -1.92 -14.64
N ARG A 124 1.78 -1.06 -14.50
CA ARG A 124 3.20 -1.41 -14.66
C ARG A 124 3.77 -2.17 -13.45
N GLY A 125 2.98 -2.39 -12.41
CA GLY A 125 3.39 -3.16 -11.24
C GLY A 125 4.20 -2.38 -10.21
N GLN A 126 4.28 -1.04 -10.28
CA GLN A 126 5.00 -0.24 -9.28
C GLN A 126 4.48 -0.50 -7.87
N SER A 127 3.17 -0.66 -7.70
CA SER A 127 2.58 -0.96 -6.40
C SER A 127 3.03 -2.31 -5.83
N PHE A 128 3.30 -3.29 -6.70
CA PHE A 128 3.84 -4.59 -6.28
C PHE A 128 5.30 -4.45 -5.81
N GLU A 129 6.10 -3.63 -6.49
CA GLU A 129 7.48 -3.32 -6.06
C GLU A 129 7.48 -2.65 -4.68
N ILE A 130 6.58 -1.68 -4.46
CA ILE A 130 6.41 -1.00 -3.16
C ILE A 130 5.97 -2.00 -2.08
N TYR A 131 5.00 -2.87 -2.40
CA TYR A 131 4.52 -3.89 -1.46
C TYR A 131 5.63 -4.87 -1.06
N LYS A 132 6.43 -5.34 -2.03
CA LYS A 132 7.57 -6.21 -1.76
C LYS A 132 8.58 -5.53 -0.82
N CYS A 133 8.88 -4.26 -1.06
CA CYS A 133 9.77 -3.49 -0.18
C CYS A 133 9.17 -3.33 1.23
N LEU A 134 7.85 -3.20 1.34
CA LEU A 134 7.14 -3.12 2.61
C LEU A 134 7.22 -4.44 3.40
N GLU A 135 7.13 -5.58 2.72
CA GLU A 135 7.38 -6.90 3.32
C GLU A 135 8.85 -7.07 3.75
N ASP A 136 9.80 -6.59 2.96
CA ASP A 136 11.22 -6.64 3.35
C ASP A 136 11.50 -5.79 4.60
N VAL A 137 10.88 -4.61 4.72
CA VAL A 137 10.97 -3.79 5.93
C VAL A 137 10.34 -4.50 7.12
N LYS A 138 9.16 -5.12 6.97
CA LYS A 138 8.51 -5.92 8.03
C LYS A 138 9.39 -7.08 8.51
N ALA A 139 10.01 -7.79 7.57
CA ALA A 139 10.90 -8.89 7.89
C ALA A 139 12.10 -8.40 8.71
N LEU A 140 12.68 -7.25 8.34
CA LEU A 140 13.76 -6.63 9.09
C LEU A 140 13.33 -6.18 10.50
N GLU A 141 12.15 -5.56 10.64
CA GLU A 141 11.59 -5.18 11.94
C GLU A 141 11.44 -6.39 12.86
N LYS A 142 10.93 -7.51 12.31
CA LYS A 142 10.74 -8.75 13.04
C LYS A 142 12.09 -9.36 13.47
N GLU A 143 13.08 -9.34 12.59
CA GLU A 143 14.43 -9.84 12.89
C GLU A 143 15.10 -9.04 14.03
N LEU A 144 14.98 -7.71 13.99
CA LEU A 144 15.45 -6.82 15.07
C LEU A 144 14.78 -7.15 16.41
N GLU A 145 13.47 -7.42 16.40
CA GLU A 145 12.70 -7.71 17.60
C GLU A 145 13.02 -9.08 18.20
N ILE A 146 13.18 -10.11 17.36
CA ILE A 146 13.63 -11.45 17.76
C ILE A 146 15.02 -11.38 18.38
N HIS A 147 15.94 -10.64 17.76
CA HIS A 147 17.30 -10.52 18.29
C HIS A 147 17.30 -9.81 19.65
N ARG A 148 16.56 -8.70 19.78
CA ARG A 148 16.41 -8.01 21.07
C ARG A 148 15.85 -8.93 22.15
N ALA A 149 14.79 -9.67 21.86
CA ALA A 149 14.19 -10.62 22.80
C ALA A 149 15.16 -11.74 23.19
N THR A 150 15.94 -12.24 22.24
CA THR A 150 16.94 -13.29 22.47
C THR A 150 18.04 -12.82 23.42
N VAL A 151 18.60 -11.62 23.19
CA VAL A 151 19.64 -11.06 24.06
C VAL A 151 19.08 -10.76 25.46
N MET A 152 17.87 -10.21 25.56
CA MET A 152 17.21 -9.98 26.85
C MET A 152 16.98 -11.28 27.63
N LYS A 153 16.53 -12.33 26.93
CA LYS A 153 16.34 -13.67 27.51
C LYS A 153 17.67 -14.23 28.02
N ASN A 154 18.72 -14.23 27.20
CA ASN A 154 20.03 -14.72 27.60
C ASN A 154 20.52 -14.01 28.85
N ARG A 155 20.46 -12.67 28.86
CA ARG A 155 20.84 -11.88 30.03
C ARG A 155 20.06 -12.27 31.28
N TYR A 156 18.74 -12.51 31.20
CA TYR A 156 17.98 -12.98 32.37
C TYR A 156 18.50 -14.32 32.91
N TYR A 157 18.84 -15.27 32.04
CA TYR A 157 19.43 -16.56 32.46
C TYR A 157 20.80 -16.39 33.12
N TRP A 158 21.62 -15.43 32.69
CA TRP A 158 22.92 -15.15 33.32
C TRP A 158 22.81 -14.53 34.71
N TRP A 159 21.70 -13.87 35.03
CA TRP A 159 21.48 -13.22 36.34
C TRP A 159 20.88 -14.17 37.38
N ARG A 160 20.43 -15.36 36.97
CA ARG A 160 19.80 -16.37 37.83
C ARG A 160 20.79 -17.48 38.17
#